data_AF-A0A529MDU6-F1
#
_entry.id   AF-A0A529MDU6-F1
#
_cell.length_a   1.000
_cell.length_b   1.000
_cell.length_c   1.000
_cell.angle_alpha   90.00
_cell.angle_beta   90.00
_cell.angle_gamma   90.00
#
_symmetry.space_group_name_H-M   'P 1'
#
loop_
_entity.id
_entity.type
_entity.pdbx_description
1 polymer ?
#
loop_
_entity_poly.entity_id
_entity_poly.type
_entity_poly.pdbx_seq_one_letter_code
_entity_poly.pdbx_strand_id
1 'polypeptide(L)'
;VLVFQVPIPEPLRFLEPRETETRKMHALEEYGLMHVKLYEDIAKHGRIATTYAYPVKVEGRYVMDPSPTPKFDNPKMHRSPALQLFGAGREKRIYAVPPFTDVVS
;
A
#
# COMPACT_ATOMS: atom_id res chain seq x y z
N VAL A 1 -2.28 -19.73 -3.94
CA VAL A 1 -2.22 -18.74 -2.83
C VAL A 1 -0.82 -18.19 -2.79
N LEU A 2 -0.66 -16.86 -2.72
CA LEU A 2 0.62 -16.18 -2.56
C LEU A 2 0.65 -15.54 -1.17
N VAL A 3 1.77 -15.70 -0.45
CA VAL A 3 1.94 -15.16 0.90
C VAL A 3 3.15 -14.23 0.91
N PHE A 4 2.92 -12.96 1.22
CA PHE A 4 3.93 -11.90 1.24
C PHE A 4 4.37 -11.61 2.67
N GLN A 5 5.68 -11.49 2.86
CA GLN A 5 6.27 -11.02 4.12
C GLN A 5 6.34 -9.50 4.11
N VAL A 6 5.81 -8.89 5.16
CA VAL A 6 5.66 -7.43 5.22
C VAL A 6 6.41 -6.88 6.44
N PRO A 7 7.44 -6.04 6.25
CA PRO A 7 8.16 -5.43 7.36
C PRO A 7 7.39 -4.26 7.98
N ILE A 8 6.67 -3.48 7.16
CA ILE A 8 5.88 -2.31 7.54
C ILE A 8 4.52 -2.41 6.83
N PRO A 9 3.42 -2.72 7.53
CA PRO A 9 2.10 -2.94 6.92
C PRO A 9 1.30 -1.66 6.68
N GLU A 10 1.80 -0.52 7.15
CA GLU A 10 1.09 0.75 7.16
C GLU A 10 1.64 1.63 6.04
N PRO A 11 0.91 1.81 4.91
CA PRO A 11 1.39 2.60 3.78
C PRO A 11 1.60 4.07 4.14
N LEU A 12 0.90 4.59 5.15
CA LEU A 12 1.05 5.98 5.61
C LEU A 12 2.19 6.17 6.62
N ARG A 13 2.93 5.12 6.98
CA ARG A 13 3.86 5.14 8.12
C ARG A 13 4.93 6.24 8.05
N PHE A 14 5.39 6.57 6.85
CA PHE A 14 6.41 7.60 6.64
C PHE A 14 5.84 9.03 6.65
N LEU A 15 4.52 9.17 6.54
CA LEU A 15 3.80 10.45 6.61
C LEU A 15 3.28 10.70 8.02
N GLU A 16 2.69 9.68 8.64
CA GLU A 16 2.19 9.72 10.00
C GLU A 16 2.72 8.52 10.78
N PRO A 17 3.67 8.72 11.72
CA PRO A 17 4.26 7.61 12.47
C PRO A 17 3.31 7.00 13.50
N ARG A 18 2.25 7.70 13.92
CA ARG A 18 1.34 7.24 14.98
C ARG A 18 0.23 6.35 14.41
N GLU A 19 0.18 5.10 14.87
CA GLU A 19 -0.85 4.14 14.47
C GLU A 19 -2.28 4.61 14.83
N THR A 20 -2.42 5.35 15.93
CA THR A 20 -3.72 5.90 16.34
C THR A 20 -4.30 6.84 15.31
N GLU A 21 -3.44 7.61 14.63
CA GLU A 21 -3.86 8.56 13.60
C GLU A 21 -4.04 7.88 12.25
N THR A 22 -3.10 7.01 11.82
CA THR A 22 -3.28 6.27 10.55
C THR A 22 -4.53 5.40 10.56
N ARG A 23 -4.89 4.82 11.72
CA ARG A 23 -6.15 4.06 11.87
C ARG A 23 -7.39 4.95 11.65
N LYS A 24 -7.40 6.19 12.13
CA LYS A 24 -8.49 7.14 11.86
C LYS A 24 -8.53 7.52 10.39
N MET A 25 -7.37 7.78 9.77
CA MET A 25 -7.28 8.09 8.34
C MET A 25 -7.85 6.94 7.49
N HIS A 26 -7.50 5.69 7.82
CA HIS A 26 -8.09 4.52 7.16
C HIS A 26 -9.60 4.38 7.39
N ALA A 27 -10.10 4.74 8.59
CA ALA A 27 -11.51 4.66 8.92
C ALA A 27 -12.34 5.74 8.18
N LEU A 28 -11.76 6.91 7.97
CA LEU A 28 -12.39 8.07 7.33
C LEU A 28 -12.05 8.23 5.83
N GLU A 29 -11.24 7.31 5.27
CA GLU A 29 -10.76 7.38 3.88
C GLU A 29 -9.92 8.63 3.56
N GLU A 30 -9.20 9.16 4.56
CA GLU A 30 -8.39 10.39 4.45
C GLU A 30 -7.00 10.10 3.86
N TYR A 31 -6.95 9.74 2.58
CA TYR A 31 -5.69 9.43 1.88
C TYR A 31 -5.05 10.60 1.13
N GLY A 32 -5.57 11.82 1.30
CA GLY A 32 -5.06 13.03 0.63
C GLY A 32 -3.56 13.26 0.85
N LEU A 33 -3.05 12.95 2.05
CA LEU A 33 -1.63 13.04 2.39
C LEU A 33 -0.72 12.20 1.47
N MET A 34 -1.22 11.05 1.00
CA MET A 34 -0.45 10.20 0.08
C MET A 34 -0.29 10.87 -1.29
N HIS A 35 -1.34 11.50 -1.80
CA HIS A 35 -1.28 12.23 -3.08
C HIS A 35 -0.32 13.42 -3.00
N VAL A 36 -0.33 14.17 -1.89
CA VAL A 36 0.60 15.28 -1.66
C VAL A 36 2.04 14.79 -1.71
N LYS A 37 2.34 13.67 -1.03
CA LYS A 37 3.68 13.07 -1.04
C LYS A 37 4.15 12.70 -2.45
N LEU A 38 3.29 12.04 -3.22
CA LEU A 38 3.61 11.65 -4.60
C LEU A 38 3.88 12.88 -5.48
N TYR A 39 3.11 13.95 -5.28
CA TYR A 39 3.32 15.22 -5.99
C TYR A 39 4.64 15.89 -5.59
N GLU A 40 4.99 15.90 -4.31
CA GLU A 40 6.27 16.42 -3.83
C GLU A 40 7.46 15.67 -4.43
N ASP A 41 7.39 14.35 -4.54
CA ASP A 41 8.44 13.54 -5.17
C ASP A 41 8.68 14.00 -6.61
N ILE A 42 7.59 14.19 -7.38
CA ILE A 42 7.64 14.68 -8.76
C ILE A 42 8.21 16.10 -8.83
N ALA A 43 7.74 17.00 -7.96
CA ALA A 43 8.19 18.39 -7.95
C ALA A 43 9.68 18.53 -7.61
N LYS A 44 10.19 17.71 -6.67
CA LYS A 44 11.60 17.76 -6.22
C LYS A 44 12.56 17.03 -7.16
N HIS A 45 12.13 15.90 -7.75
CA HIS A 45 13.04 14.98 -8.45
C HIS A 45 12.70 14.76 -9.94
N GLY A 46 11.62 15.38 -10.46
CA GLY A 46 11.12 15.18 -11.82
C GLY A 46 10.53 13.78 -12.07
N ARG A 47 10.51 12.91 -11.06
CA ARG A 47 9.98 11.54 -11.10
C ARG A 47 9.54 11.12 -9.70
N ILE A 48 8.63 10.17 -9.64
CA ILE A 48 8.28 9.50 -8.38
C ILE A 48 9.52 8.78 -7.84
N ALA A 49 9.95 9.14 -6.62
CA ALA A 49 11.14 8.59 -5.98
C ALA A 49 10.95 7.18 -5.43
N THR A 50 9.70 6.75 -5.24
CA THR A 50 9.36 5.45 -4.65
C THR A 50 9.50 4.34 -5.70
N THR A 51 10.45 3.43 -5.47
CA THR A 51 10.81 2.34 -6.40
C THR A 51 10.28 0.97 -5.97
N TYR A 52 10.05 0.78 -4.67
CA TYR A 52 9.48 -0.43 -4.05
C TYR A 52 8.43 -0.04 -3.01
N ALA A 53 7.60 -1.00 -2.57
CA ALA A 53 6.50 -0.74 -1.63
C ALA A 53 5.62 0.44 -2.08
N TYR A 54 5.35 0.51 -3.39
CA TYR A 54 4.60 1.61 -3.96
C TYR A 54 3.11 1.42 -3.62
N PRO A 55 2.45 2.38 -2.95
CA PRO A 55 1.11 2.20 -2.41
C PRO A 55 0.10 1.89 -3.51
N VAL A 56 -0.85 1.00 -3.21
CA VAL A 56 -1.93 0.64 -4.13
C VAL A 56 -3.28 0.87 -3.50
N LYS A 57 -4.28 1.26 -4.30
CA LYS A 57 -5.68 1.30 -3.90
C LYS A 57 -6.36 -0.02 -4.25
N VAL A 58 -6.89 -0.69 -3.24
CA VAL A 58 -7.58 -1.98 -3.32
C VAL A 58 -9.09 -1.77 -3.23
N GLU A 59 -9.82 -2.38 -4.16
CA GLU A 59 -11.28 -2.36 -4.25
C GLU A 59 -11.85 -0.93 -4.20
N GLY A 60 -11.17 0.00 -4.86
CA GLY A 60 -11.56 1.40 -4.92
C GLY A 60 -11.47 2.18 -3.60
N ARG A 61 -11.18 1.52 -2.47
CA ARG A 61 -11.36 2.05 -1.11
C ARG A 61 -10.08 2.11 -0.29
N TYR A 62 -9.42 0.97 -0.02
CA TYR A 62 -8.29 0.96 0.92
C TYR A 62 -6.96 1.23 0.21
N VAL A 63 -6.18 2.19 0.71
CA VAL A 63 -4.76 2.27 0.36
C VAL A 63 -4.00 1.20 1.15
N MET A 64 -3.17 0.44 0.46
CA MET A 64 -2.48 -0.75 0.97
C MET A 64 -1.00 -0.71 0.58
N ASP A 65 -0.14 -1.19 1.49
CA ASP A 65 1.26 -1.51 1.20
C ASP A 65 1.33 -2.89 0.50
N PRO A 66 1.90 -3.02 -0.72
CA PRO A 66 1.97 -4.30 -1.42
C PRO A 66 3.20 -5.13 -1.02
N SER A 67 3.72 -4.96 0.21
CA SER A 67 5.03 -5.46 0.68
C SER A 67 6.19 -4.78 -0.07
N PRO A 68 7.48 -5.04 0.26
CA PRO A 68 8.63 -4.42 -0.40
C PRO A 68 8.89 -5.00 -1.80
N THR A 69 7.82 -5.27 -2.56
CA THR A 69 7.87 -5.62 -3.97
C THR A 69 8.24 -4.37 -4.79
N PRO A 70 8.97 -4.54 -5.90
CA PRO A 70 9.24 -3.44 -6.81
C PRO A 70 7.92 -2.96 -7.43
N LYS A 71 7.80 -1.66 -7.71
CA LYS A 71 6.59 -1.08 -8.34
C LYS A 71 6.19 -1.76 -9.66
N PHE A 72 7.15 -2.41 -10.31
CA PHE A 72 6.96 -3.22 -11.51
C PHE A 72 5.99 -4.40 -11.29
N ASP A 73 5.90 -4.92 -10.07
CA ASP A 73 5.05 -6.05 -9.74
C ASP A 73 3.60 -5.64 -9.39
N ASN A 74 3.35 -4.37 -9.07
CA ASN A 74 2.00 -3.91 -8.71
C ASN A 74 0.91 -4.23 -9.76
N PRO A 75 1.15 -4.07 -11.08
CA PRO A 75 0.16 -4.44 -12.09
C PRO A 75 -0.20 -5.93 -12.09
N LYS A 76 0.68 -6.80 -11.59
CA LYS A 76 0.43 -8.25 -11.49
C LYS A 76 -0.56 -8.60 -10.38
N MET A 77 -0.79 -7.68 -9.44
CA MET A 77 -1.76 -7.86 -8.36
C MET A 77 -3.20 -7.59 -8.83
N HIS A 78 -3.36 -6.74 -9.85
CA HIS A 78 -4.66 -6.37 -10.41
C HIS A 78 -5.35 -7.58 -11.04
N ARG A 79 -6.56 -7.91 -10.56
CA ARG A 79 -7.37 -9.04 -11.03
C ARG A 79 -6.63 -10.38 -11.06
N SER A 80 -5.64 -10.56 -10.19
CA SER A 80 -4.90 -11.83 -10.07
C SER A 80 -5.84 -12.96 -9.66
N PRO A 81 -5.76 -14.16 -10.27
CA PRO A 81 -6.57 -15.31 -9.87
C PRO A 81 -6.10 -15.93 -8.54
N ALA A 82 -4.91 -15.56 -8.06
CA ALA A 82 -4.39 -16.06 -6.80
C ALA A 82 -4.91 -15.23 -5.61
N LEU A 83 -5.30 -15.90 -4.53
CA LEU A 83 -5.46 -15.26 -3.22
C LEU A 83 -4.09 -14.76 -2.74
N GLN A 84 -4.02 -13.48 -2.37
CA GLN A 84 -2.80 -12.84 -1.87
C GLN A 84 -2.98 -12.50 -0.39
N LEU A 85 -2.09 -13.02 0.46
CA LEU A 85 -2.09 -12.80 1.90
C LEU A 85 -0.81 -12.05 2.29
N PHE A 86 -0.94 -11.09 3.20
CA PHE A 86 0.15 -10.22 3.63
C PHE A 86 0.30 -10.33 5.14
N GLY A 87 1.48 -10.76 5.59
CA GLY A 87 1.76 -10.98 7.00
C GLY A 87 2.86 -10.08 7.52
N ALA A 88 2.51 -9.22 8.49
CA ALA A 88 3.47 -8.40 9.23
C ALA A 88 3.56 -8.86 10.69
N GLY A 89 4.43 -9.84 10.96
CA GLY A 89 4.54 -10.47 12.28
C GLY A 89 4.94 -9.50 13.39
N ARG A 90 5.98 -8.69 13.17
CA ARG A 90 6.48 -7.70 14.15
C ARG A 90 5.43 -6.64 14.50
N GLU A 91 4.62 -6.26 13.53
CA GLU A 91 3.59 -5.22 13.64
C GLU A 91 2.20 -5.80 13.96
N LYS A 92 2.09 -7.13 14.08
CA LYS A 92 0.86 -7.88 14.40
C LYS A 92 -0.31 -7.55 13.47
N ARG A 93 -0.06 -7.47 12.16
CA ARG A 93 -1.11 -7.23 11.16
C ARG A 93 -1.14 -8.32 10.08
N ILE A 94 -2.36 -8.62 9.64
CA ILE A 94 -2.64 -9.49 8.50
C ILE A 94 -3.67 -8.76 7.64
N TYR A 95 -3.46 -8.78 6.34
CA TYR A 95 -4.42 -8.28 5.34
C TYR A 95 -4.36 -9.14 4.09
N ALA A 96 -5.36 -8.99 3.23
CA ALA A 96 -5.54 -9.87 2.08
C ALA A 96 -6.11 -9.11 0.88
N VAL A 97 -5.73 -9.58 -0.31
CA VAL A 97 -6.38 -9.22 -1.58
C VAL A 97 -7.00 -10.51 -2.13
N PRO A 98 -8.35 -10.63 -2.14
CA PRO A 98 -9.04 -11.75 -2.75
C PRO A 98 -8.72 -11.91 -4.24
N PRO A 99 -8.92 -13.11 -4.82
CA PRO A 99 -8.85 -13.30 -6.26
C PRO A 99 -9.74 -12.30 -7.03
N PHE A 100 -9.25 -11.84 -8.19
CA PHE A 100 -9.98 -10.96 -9.10
C PHE A 100 -10.37 -9.58 -8.53
N THR A 101 -9.71 -9.14 -7.46
CA THR A 101 -9.93 -7.81 -6.84
C THR A 101 -9.27 -6.72 -7.68
N ASP A 102 -9.89 -5.53 -7.72
CA ASP A 102 -9.30 -4.37 -8.37
C ASP A 102 -8.18 -3.77 -7.52
N VAL A 103 -6.97 -3.73 -8.09
CA VAL A 103 -5.78 -3.10 -7.47
C VAL A 103 -5.23 -2.07 -8.44
N VAL A 104 -5.04 -0.82 -7.99
CA VAL A 104 -4.57 0.30 -8.82
C VAL A 104 -3.41 1.00 -8.12
N SER A 105 -2.33 1.33 -8.85
CA SER A 105 -1.20 2.13 -8.37
C SER A 105 -1.39 3.61 -8.68
#